data_AF-A0A7X6UVI5-F1
#
_entry.id   AF-A0A7X6UVI5-F1
#
_cell.length_a   1.000
_cell.length_b   1.000
_cell.length_c   1.000
_cell.angle_alpha   90.00
_cell.angle_beta   90.00
_cell.angle_gamma   90.00
#
_symmetry.space_group_name_H-M   'P 1'
#
loop_
_entity.id
_entity.type
_entity.pdbx_description
1 polymer ?
#
loop_
_entity_poly.entity_id
_entity_poly.type
_entity_poly.pdbx_seq_one_letter_code
_entity_poly.pdbx_strand_id
1 'polypeptide(L)'
;MRRRGESDAMVENEDFSKDFKFGFWRRGAFDGWPSGHTMTAFAMGSTLLHLYPESNAIKYSALAYAGIIGLGISVNIHWFSDFFAGALTGYAIGAVVGKSFKQLLDSPSQSSRWHWVVSPQFAQISYDF
;
A
#
# COMPACT_ATOMS: atom_id res chain seq x y z
N MET A 1 43.08 27.73 17.56
CA MET A 1 41.89 28.24 16.82
C MET A 1 41.50 27.19 15.78
N ARG A 2 40.66 26.20 16.16
CA ARG A 2 40.22 25.13 15.25
C ARG A 2 39.00 25.63 14.47
N ARG A 3 39.05 25.55 13.13
CA ARG A 3 37.96 25.96 12.24
C ARG A 3 36.71 25.11 12.51
N ARG A 4 35.72 25.72 13.15
CA ARG A 4 34.36 25.23 13.36
C ARG A 4 33.57 25.32 12.04
N GLY A 5 34.02 24.58 11.04
CA GLY A 5 33.41 24.57 9.70
C GLY A 5 33.60 23.27 8.93
N GLU A 6 34.39 22.31 9.45
CA GLU A 6 34.59 21.00 8.83
C GLU A 6 33.70 19.90 9.44
N SER A 7 33.11 20.13 10.63
CA SER A 7 32.19 19.17 11.27
C SER A 7 30.82 19.11 10.63
N ASP A 8 30.38 20.19 9.98
CA ASP A 8 29.02 20.34 9.49
C ASP A 8 28.87 19.84 8.03
N ALA A 9 30.00 19.62 7.35
CA ALA A 9 30.06 19.02 6.02
C ALA A 9 30.16 17.48 6.04
N MET A 10 30.34 16.89 7.23
CA MET A 10 30.47 15.44 7.46
C MET A 10 29.21 14.81 8.05
N VAL A 11 28.09 15.53 8.09
CA VAL A 11 26.77 14.86 8.03
C VAL A 11 26.60 14.40 6.58
N GLU A 12 27.50 13.51 6.20
CA GLU A 12 27.54 12.78 4.96
C GLU A 12 26.19 12.05 4.86
N ASN A 13 25.55 12.17 3.71
CA ASN A 13 24.33 11.44 3.39
C ASN A 13 24.61 9.94 3.63
N GLU A 14 24.25 9.44 4.81
CA GLU A 14 24.44 8.03 5.15
C GLU A 14 23.59 7.21 4.16
N ASP A 15 24.25 6.56 3.19
CA ASP A 15 23.60 5.74 2.17
C ASP A 15 23.16 4.41 2.80
N PHE A 16 21.90 4.36 3.21
CA PHE A 16 21.29 3.15 3.77
C PHE A 16 20.70 2.20 2.72
N SER A 17 20.85 2.49 1.42
CA SER A 17 20.20 1.72 0.34
C SER A 17 20.69 0.28 0.25
N LYS A 18 21.94 0.03 0.65
CA LYS A 18 22.62 -1.28 0.54
C LYS A 18 22.54 -2.12 1.81
N ASP A 19 22.03 -1.52 2.89
CA ASP A 19 22.13 -2.10 4.21
C ASP A 19 20.74 -2.72 4.54
N PHE A 20 20.69 -4.03 4.74
CA PHE A 20 19.44 -4.75 5.02
C PHE A 20 19.36 -5.04 6.52
N LYS A 21 18.50 -4.31 7.24
CA LYS A 21 18.27 -4.50 8.67
C LYS A 21 16.79 -4.50 8.93
N PHE A 22 16.28 -5.45 9.70
CA PHE A 22 14.87 -5.43 10.04
C PHE A 22 14.57 -4.28 11.01
N GLY A 23 13.63 -3.40 10.67
CA GLY A 23 13.31 -2.19 11.43
C GLY A 23 12.96 -2.43 12.91
N PHE A 24 12.50 -3.64 13.26
CA PHE A 24 12.22 -4.00 14.65
C PHE A 24 13.45 -4.13 15.55
N TRP A 25 14.68 -4.24 15.02
CA TRP A 25 15.91 -4.38 15.79
C TRP A 25 16.51 -3.05 16.27
N ARG A 26 15.96 -1.91 15.83
CA ARG A 26 16.53 -0.58 16.13
C ARG A 26 15.82 0.13 17.28
N ARG A 27 14.51 0.38 17.13
CA ARG A 27 13.67 1.11 18.11
C ARG A 27 12.21 0.63 18.14
N GLY A 28 11.93 -0.54 17.57
CA GLY A 28 10.59 -1.13 17.47
C GLY A 28 9.80 -0.70 16.22
N ALA A 29 8.67 -1.37 15.97
CA ALA A 29 7.80 -1.14 14.80
C ALA A 29 7.22 0.31 14.71
N PHE A 30 7.46 1.15 15.71
CA PHE A 30 6.92 2.50 15.80
C PHE A 30 7.80 3.57 15.14
N ASP A 31 9.02 3.21 14.70
CA ASP A 31 9.95 4.13 14.03
C ASP A 31 9.81 4.10 12.49
N GLY A 32 8.61 3.80 12.01
CA GLY A 32 8.28 3.82 10.56
C GLY A 32 8.45 2.49 9.82
N TRP A 33 8.48 1.35 10.52
CA TRP A 33 8.50 0.02 9.90
C TRP A 33 7.14 -0.69 10.02
N PRO A 34 6.52 -1.15 8.93
CA PRO A 34 6.90 -0.99 7.52
C PRO A 34 6.69 0.44 6.98
N SER A 35 7.34 0.79 5.86
CA SER A 35 7.20 2.14 5.28
C SER A 35 5.76 2.43 4.82
N GLY A 36 5.12 3.42 5.45
CA GLY A 36 3.76 3.84 5.12
C GLY A 36 3.64 4.49 3.73
N HIS A 37 4.66 5.23 3.28
CA HIS A 37 4.69 5.81 1.92
C HIS A 37 4.77 4.70 0.86
N THR A 38 5.63 3.69 1.07
CA THR A 38 5.69 2.54 0.17
C THR A 38 4.38 1.76 0.19
N MET A 39 3.84 1.50 1.39
CA MET A 39 2.60 0.75 1.55
C MET A 39 1.43 1.41 0.80
N THR A 40 1.26 2.72 0.96
CA THR A 40 0.22 3.48 0.26
C THR A 40 0.40 3.41 -1.26
N ALA A 41 1.62 3.66 -1.75
CA ALA A 41 1.89 3.66 -3.18
C ALA A 41 1.65 2.27 -3.82
N PHE A 42 2.08 1.20 -3.17
CA PHE A 42 1.86 -0.17 -3.63
C PHE A 42 0.40 -0.61 -3.49
N ALA A 43 -0.33 -0.15 -2.48
CA ALA A 43 -1.76 -0.40 -2.35
C ALA A 43 -2.55 0.27 -3.49
N MET A 44 -2.27 1.53 -3.78
CA MET A 44 -2.89 2.24 -4.91
C MET A 44 -2.54 1.58 -6.25
N GLY A 45 -1.24 1.33 -6.48
CA GLY A 45 -0.78 0.69 -7.71
C GLY A 45 -1.40 -0.70 -7.93
N SER A 46 -1.37 -1.55 -6.91
CA SER A 46 -1.97 -2.89 -6.96
C SER A 46 -3.49 -2.85 -7.18
N THR A 47 -4.20 -1.88 -6.58
CA THR A 47 -5.63 -1.67 -6.81
C THR A 47 -5.92 -1.34 -8.27
N LEU A 48 -5.17 -0.40 -8.86
CA LEU A 48 -5.33 0.00 -10.26
C LEU A 48 -5.06 -1.15 -11.23
N LEU A 49 -4.05 -1.99 -10.93
CA LEU A 49 -3.74 -3.19 -11.73
C LEU A 49 -4.91 -4.18 -11.78
N HIS A 50 -5.61 -4.35 -10.66
CA HIS A 50 -6.76 -5.26 -10.57
C HIS A 50 -8.05 -4.65 -11.15
N LEU A 51 -8.25 -3.34 -11.02
CA LEU A 51 -9.43 -2.66 -11.56
C LEU A 51 -9.39 -2.54 -13.09
N TYR A 52 -8.21 -2.27 -13.66
CA TYR A 52 -8.04 -2.01 -15.09
C TYR A 52 -7.09 -3.01 -15.77
N PRO A 53 -7.38 -4.32 -15.73
CA PRO A 53 -6.49 -5.34 -16.27
C PRO A 53 -6.36 -5.29 -17.80
N GLU A 54 -7.22 -4.57 -18.52
CA GLU A 54 -7.15 -4.46 -19.99
C GLU A 54 -6.28 -3.29 -20.46
N SER A 55 -6.06 -2.28 -19.60
CA SER A 55 -5.35 -1.06 -19.99
C SER A 55 -3.86 -1.16 -19.68
N ASN A 56 -3.06 -1.47 -20.71
CA ASN A 56 -1.61 -1.51 -20.58
C ASN A 56 -1.01 -0.16 -20.13
N ALA A 57 -1.60 0.96 -20.55
CA ALA A 57 -1.17 2.28 -20.10
C ALA A 57 -1.30 2.46 -18.58
N ILE A 58 -2.43 2.01 -18.00
CA ILE A 58 -2.66 2.06 -16.54
C ILE A 58 -1.71 1.11 -15.81
N LYS A 59 -1.45 -0.08 -16.37
CA LYS A 59 -0.51 -1.02 -15.76
C LYS A 59 0.89 -0.43 -15.64
N TYR A 60 1.42 0.07 -16.74
CA TYR A 60 2.77 0.62 -16.76
C TYR A 60 2.88 1.89 -15.92
N SER A 61 1.87 2.76 -15.92
CA SER A 61 1.88 3.96 -15.08
C SER A 61 1.79 3.60 -13.58
N ALA A 62 0.96 2.63 -13.19
CA ALA A 62 0.83 2.17 -11.81
C ALA A 62 2.13 1.54 -11.29
N LEU A 63 2.77 0.70 -12.11
CA LEU A 63 4.08 0.10 -11.81
C LEU A 63 5.18 1.17 -11.71
N ALA A 64 5.23 2.11 -12.65
CA ALA A 64 6.20 3.20 -12.63
C ALA A 64 6.01 4.10 -11.39
N TYR A 65 4.77 4.45 -11.06
CA TYR A 65 4.42 5.22 -9.86
C TYR A 65 4.90 4.54 -8.57
N ALA A 66 4.53 3.27 -8.37
CA ALA A 66 4.93 2.51 -7.20
C ALA A 66 6.45 2.31 -7.14
N GLY A 67 7.08 2.06 -8.29
CA GLY A 67 8.53 1.90 -8.42
C GLY A 67 9.31 3.17 -8.08
N ILE A 68 8.90 4.33 -8.60
CA ILE A 68 9.55 5.62 -8.33
C ILE A 68 9.48 5.96 -6.85
N ILE A 69 8.31 5.79 -6.23
CA ILE A 69 8.15 6.05 -4.78
C ILE A 69 8.98 5.05 -3.97
N GLY A 70 8.95 3.77 -4.32
CA GLY A 70 9.73 2.72 -3.65
C GLY A 70 11.25 2.95 -3.70
N LEU A 71 11.75 3.31 -4.89
CA LEU A 71 13.16 3.67 -5.09
C LEU A 71 13.52 4.95 -4.33
N GLY A 72 12.67 5.98 -4.38
CA GLY A 72 12.91 7.23 -3.66
C GLY A 72 13.06 7.04 -2.15
N ILE A 73 12.24 6.17 -1.57
CA ILE A 73 12.27 5.82 -0.14
C ILE A 73 13.55 5.06 0.23
N SER A 74 13.95 4.11 -0.62
CA SER A 74 15.14 3.27 -0.40
C SER A 74 16.46 4.06 -0.48
N VAL A 75 16.46 5.19 -1.19
CA VAL A 75 17.67 6.01 -1.43
C VAL A 75 17.82 7.16 -0.43
N ASN A 76 16.73 7.63 0.19
CA ASN A 76 16.77 8.89 0.96
C ASN A 76 16.42 8.76 2.44
N ILE A 77 15.55 7.83 2.85
CA ILE A 77 14.85 7.99 4.14
C ILE A 77 14.77 6.68 4.94
N HIS A 78 14.77 5.52 4.27
CA HIS A 78 14.54 4.24 4.92
C HIS A 78 15.47 3.15 4.43
N TRP A 79 15.63 2.12 5.27
CA TRP A 79 16.33 0.90 4.92
C TRP A 79 15.55 0.15 3.84
N PHE A 80 16.27 -0.58 2.99
CA PHE A 80 15.66 -1.36 1.92
C PHE A 80 14.61 -2.37 2.42
N SER A 81 14.78 -2.87 3.63
CA SER A 81 13.84 -3.75 4.34
C SER A 81 12.49 -3.10 4.66
N ASP A 82 12.47 -1.81 5.01
CA ASP A 82 11.25 -1.05 5.31
C ASP A 82 10.42 -0.86 4.04
N PHE A 83 11.12 -0.61 2.91
CA PHE A 83 10.54 -0.60 1.58
C PHE A 83 9.95 -1.96 1.22
N PHE A 84 10.70 -3.06 1.35
CA PHE A 84 10.20 -4.40 1.01
C PHE A 84 8.97 -4.81 1.82
N ALA A 85 9.01 -4.56 3.14
CA ALA A 85 7.88 -4.85 4.00
C ALA A 85 6.65 -4.00 3.63
N GLY A 86 6.84 -2.69 3.40
CA GLY A 86 5.77 -1.80 2.96
C GLY A 86 5.18 -2.19 1.60
N ALA A 87 6.03 -2.54 0.63
CA ALA A 87 5.61 -2.95 -0.70
C ALA A 87 4.76 -4.22 -0.66
N LEU A 88 5.17 -5.23 0.12
CA LEU A 88 4.44 -6.49 0.24
C LEU A 88 3.08 -6.28 0.93
N THR A 89 3.06 -5.54 2.04
CA THR A 89 1.82 -5.23 2.76
C THR A 89 0.87 -4.40 1.88
N GLY A 90 1.38 -3.35 1.23
CA GLY A 90 0.60 -2.51 0.32
C GLY A 90 0.04 -3.31 -0.85
N TYR A 91 0.85 -4.16 -1.48
CA TYR A 91 0.42 -5.01 -2.59
C TYR A 91 -0.75 -5.92 -2.20
N ALA A 92 -0.66 -6.58 -1.03
CA ALA A 92 -1.71 -7.46 -0.52
C ALA A 92 -3.02 -6.69 -0.29
N ILE A 93 -2.95 -5.52 0.35
CA ILE A 93 -4.12 -4.65 0.57
C ILE A 93 -4.75 -4.26 -0.76
N GLY A 94 -3.96 -3.74 -1.69
CA GLY A 94 -4.46 -3.29 -2.98
C GLY A 94 -5.03 -4.43 -3.84
N ALA A 95 -4.50 -5.64 -3.73
CA ALA A 95 -5.02 -6.80 -4.44
C ALA A 95 -6.39 -7.22 -3.92
N VAL A 96 -6.60 -7.18 -2.59
CA VAL A 96 -7.92 -7.45 -1.99
C VAL A 96 -8.91 -6.37 -2.41
N VAL A 97 -8.57 -5.10 -2.21
CA VAL A 97 -9.45 -3.96 -2.54
C VAL A 97 -9.79 -3.96 -4.03
N GLY A 98 -8.79 -4.07 -4.91
CA GLY A 98 -9.01 -4.04 -6.35
C GLY A 98 -9.88 -5.19 -6.84
N LYS A 99 -9.68 -6.41 -6.33
CA LYS A 99 -10.55 -7.56 -6.66
C LYS A 99 -11.97 -7.35 -6.14
N SER A 100 -12.15 -6.91 -4.90
CA SER A 100 -13.47 -6.66 -4.33
C SER A 100 -14.23 -5.58 -5.10
N PHE A 101 -13.60 -4.46 -5.43
CA PHE A 101 -14.25 -3.42 -6.22
C PHE A 101 -14.51 -3.87 -7.65
N LYS A 102 -13.60 -4.61 -8.29
CA LYS A 102 -13.85 -5.17 -9.61
C LYS A 102 -15.04 -6.13 -9.60
N GLN A 103 -15.15 -6.98 -8.58
CA GLN A 103 -16.33 -7.84 -8.40
C GLN A 103 -17.61 -7.01 -8.26
N LEU A 104 -17.61 -5.91 -7.51
CA LEU A 104 -18.77 -5.02 -7.40
C LEU A 104 -19.13 -4.34 -8.72
N LEU A 105 -18.14 -3.94 -9.52
CA LEU A 105 -18.34 -3.33 -10.83
C LEU A 105 -18.83 -4.33 -11.88
N ASP A 106 -18.31 -5.56 -11.85
CA ASP A 106 -18.66 -6.63 -12.78
C ASP A 106 -19.96 -7.35 -12.37
N SER A 107 -20.35 -7.26 -11.10
CA SER A 107 -21.62 -7.80 -10.63
C SER A 107 -22.76 -7.05 -11.33
N PRO A 108 -23.68 -7.74 -12.04
CA PRO A 108 -24.91 -7.10 -12.47
C PRO A 108 -25.56 -6.50 -11.22
N SER A 109 -26.02 -5.24 -11.29
CA SER A 109 -26.59 -4.53 -10.14
C SER A 109 -27.41 -5.51 -9.31
N GLN A 110 -27.02 -5.75 -8.05
CA GLN A 110 -27.80 -6.57 -7.13
C GLN A 110 -29.22 -6.02 -7.22
N SER A 111 -30.13 -6.79 -7.85
CA SER A 111 -31.47 -6.27 -8.07
C SER A 111 -32.02 -6.04 -6.68
N SER A 112 -32.33 -4.79 -6.32
CA SER A 112 -32.96 -4.47 -5.05
C SER A 112 -34.16 -5.39 -4.87
N ARG A 113 -34.06 -6.32 -3.94
CA ARG A 113 -35.00 -7.43 -3.84
C ARG A 113 -35.53 -7.52 -2.43
N TRP A 114 -36.84 -7.34 -2.33
CA TRP A 114 -37.58 -7.65 -1.13
C TRP A 114 -37.49 -9.15 -0.85
N HIS A 115 -37.02 -9.50 0.34
CA HIS A 115 -37.10 -10.87 0.81
C HIS A 115 -37.93 -10.90 2.10
N TRP A 116 -38.80 -11.90 2.16
CA TRP A 116 -39.67 -12.14 3.29
C TRP A 116 -39.01 -13.18 4.18
N VAL A 117 -38.73 -12.81 5.43
CA VAL A 117 -38.26 -13.76 6.44
C VAL A 117 -39.44 -14.04 7.36
N VAL A 118 -39.98 -15.26 7.26
CA VAL A 118 -41.08 -15.73 8.12
C VAL A 118 -40.55 -16.82 9.02
N SER A 119 -40.69 -16.61 10.33
CA SER A 119 -40.39 -17.58 11.38
C SER A 119 -41.60 -17.71 12.33
N PRO A 120 -41.65 -18.76 13.18
CA PRO A 120 -42.72 -18.90 14.16
C PRO A 120 -42.81 -17.76 15.18
N GLN A 121 -41.71 -17.02 15.41
CA GLN A 121 -41.65 -15.94 16.39
C GLN A 121 -41.84 -14.54 15.78
N PHE A 122 -41.49 -14.33 14.50
CA PHE A 122 -41.64 -13.04 13.83
C PHE A 122 -41.74 -13.19 12.31
N ALA A 123 -42.39 -12.21 11.68
CA ALA A 123 -42.33 -11.99 10.24
C ALA A 123 -41.72 -10.61 10.00
N GLN A 124 -40.70 -10.56 9.13
CA GLN A 124 -40.02 -9.32 8.78
C GLN A 124 -39.88 -9.20 7.27
N ILE A 125 -40.04 -7.96 6.80
CA ILE A 125 -39.72 -7.54 5.44
C ILE A 125 -38.37 -6.83 5.52
N SER A 126 -37.39 -7.35 4.80
CA SER A 126 -36.06 -6.76 4.71
C SER A 126 -35.78 -6.32 3.27
N TYR A 127 -35.05 -5.22 3.14
CA TYR A 127 -34.67 -4.64 1.87
C TYR A 127 -33.15 -4.53 1.82
N ASP A 128 -32.55 -5.22 0.85
CA ASP A 128 -31.10 -5.16 0.62
C ASP A 128 -30.83 -4.24 -0.58
N PHE A 129 -29.89 -3.32 -0.38
CA PHE A 129 -29.39 -2.38 -1.39
C PHE A 129 -28.20 -2.98 -2.15
#